data_AF-A0A179UJT7-F1
#
_entry.id   AF-A0A179UJT7-F1
#
_cell.length_a   1.000
_cell.length_b   1.000
_cell.length_c   1.000
_cell.angle_alpha   90.00
_cell.angle_beta   90.00
_cell.angle_gamma   90.00
#
_symmetry.space_group_name_H-M   'P 1'
#
loop_
_entity.id
_entity.type
_entity.pdbx_description
1 polymer ?
#
loop_
_entity_poly.entity_id
_entity_poly.type
_entity_poly.pdbx_seq_one_letter_code
_entity_poly.pdbx_strand_id
1 'polypeptide(L)'
;MVFDPTLPKTYGNFLRIKTRDLSAQELRPYSLWLKESVEEDIARFENVEDILTEKWNLLIDYTSFIDKKGLKITEGEFEVVKELIQQLQIIAAEAAVKLSTLTGLQTGQRDTNITPTVLESLQTDVNLREKLCGQYQENRTGLREEFMEYKKDRREELEQREREREEFALDDDTRSTKRLKP
;
A
#
# COMPACT_ATOMS: atom_id res chain seq x y z
N MET A 1 -3.14 18.98 -32.95
CA MET A 1 -3.90 18.95 -31.67
C MET A 1 -3.35 20.09 -30.86
N VAL A 2 -4.19 20.98 -30.31
CA VAL A 2 -3.70 22.09 -29.49
C VAL A 2 -3.60 21.62 -28.05
N PHE A 3 -2.45 21.75 -27.43
CA PHE A 3 -2.29 21.47 -26.00
C PHE A 3 -2.98 22.57 -25.20
N ASP A 4 -4.05 22.23 -24.48
CA ASP A 4 -4.76 23.15 -23.59
C ASP A 4 -4.34 22.91 -22.13
N PRO A 5 -3.51 23.81 -21.54
CA PRO A 5 -3.03 23.67 -20.17
C PRO A 5 -4.13 23.91 -19.12
N THR A 6 -5.33 24.32 -19.53
CA THR A 6 -6.46 24.60 -18.63
C THR A 6 -7.40 23.40 -18.44
N LEU A 7 -7.20 22.31 -19.19
CA LEU A 7 -8.01 21.10 -19.07
C LEU A 7 -7.76 20.38 -17.73
N PRO A 8 -8.78 19.71 -17.16
CA PRO A 8 -8.63 18.92 -15.94
C PRO A 8 -7.48 17.91 -16.08
N LYS A 9 -6.59 17.89 -15.09
CA LYS A 9 -5.40 17.02 -15.01
C LYS A 9 -5.78 15.55 -14.79
N THR A 10 -6.54 14.93 -15.69
CA THR A 10 -6.94 13.52 -15.57
C THR A 10 -6.08 12.61 -16.44
N TYR A 11 -5.58 11.50 -15.87
CA TYR A 11 -4.74 10.50 -16.53
C TYR A 11 -5.26 10.05 -17.91
N GLY A 12 -6.59 9.93 -18.08
CA GLY A 12 -7.23 9.52 -19.33
C GLY A 12 -7.11 10.50 -20.50
N ASN A 13 -6.93 11.80 -20.25
CA ASN A 13 -6.74 12.79 -21.31
C ASN A 13 -5.33 12.72 -21.94
N PHE A 14 -4.35 12.14 -21.23
CA PHE A 14 -2.94 12.17 -21.61
C PHE A 14 -2.43 10.93 -22.35
N LEU A 15 -3.00 9.74 -22.13
CA LEU A 15 -2.68 8.56 -22.96
C LEU A 15 -2.94 8.80 -24.46
N ARG A 16 -3.70 9.86 -24.80
CA ARG A 16 -4.02 10.24 -26.18
C ARG A 16 -3.03 11.22 -26.81
N ILE A 17 -2.21 11.94 -26.03
CA ILE A 17 -1.26 12.92 -26.59
C ILE A 17 0.04 12.19 -26.95
N LYS A 18 0.25 11.94 -28.24
CA LYS A 18 1.56 11.47 -28.71
C LYS A 18 2.51 12.67 -28.70
N THR A 19 3.61 12.57 -27.97
CA THR A 19 4.66 13.61 -27.88
C THR A 19 5.24 14.04 -29.24
N ARG A 20 5.09 13.20 -30.27
CA ARG A 20 5.46 13.49 -31.67
C ARG A 20 4.56 14.52 -32.35
N ASP A 21 3.36 14.76 -31.82
CA ASP A 21 2.37 15.65 -32.42
C ASP A 21 2.42 17.08 -31.83
N LEU A 22 3.27 17.32 -30.82
CA LEU A 22 3.45 18.63 -30.19
C LEU A 22 4.40 19.51 -31.00
N SER A 23 4.00 20.76 -31.23
CA SER A 23 4.88 21.77 -31.81
C SER A 23 5.94 22.25 -30.81
N ALA A 24 7.04 22.84 -31.29
CA ALA A 24 8.09 23.38 -30.42
C ALA A 24 7.58 24.43 -29.41
N GLN A 25 6.49 25.14 -29.73
CA GLN A 25 5.86 26.10 -28.81
C GLN A 25 5.04 25.43 -27.70
N GLU A 26 4.51 24.22 -27.94
CA GLU A 26 3.69 23.47 -26.98
C GLU A 26 4.52 22.54 -26.09
N LEU A 27 5.75 22.22 -26.48
CA LEU A 27 6.65 21.37 -25.70
C LEU A 27 7.00 21.95 -24.33
N ARG A 28 7.26 23.26 -24.26
CA ARG A 28 7.62 23.95 -23.02
C ARG A 28 6.52 23.91 -21.95
N PRO A 29 5.27 24.33 -22.22
CA PRO A 29 4.21 24.22 -21.22
C PRO A 29 3.90 22.75 -20.85
N TYR A 30 4.09 21.82 -21.79
CA TYR A 30 3.89 20.40 -21.53
C TYR A 30 4.95 19.79 -20.61
N SER A 31 6.24 20.09 -20.81
CA SER A 31 7.32 19.58 -19.96
C SER A 31 7.27 20.16 -18.55
N LEU A 32 6.98 21.45 -18.40
CA LEU A 32 6.76 22.07 -17.09
C LEU A 32 5.58 21.44 -16.34
N TRP A 33 4.47 21.21 -17.04
CA TRP A 33 3.32 20.53 -16.44
C TRP A 33 3.64 19.09 -16.02
N LEU A 34 4.39 18.34 -16.84
CA LEU A 34 4.83 16.98 -16.49
C LEU A 34 5.68 16.97 -15.23
N LYS A 35 6.61 17.92 -15.10
CA LYS A 35 7.43 18.11 -13.89
C LYS A 35 6.53 18.34 -12.66
N GLU A 36 5.64 19.33 -12.73
CA GLU A 36 4.69 19.63 -11.65
C GLU A 36 3.83 18.41 -11.31
N SER A 37 3.40 17.64 -12.30
CA SER A 37 2.58 16.45 -12.08
C SER A 37 3.34 15.31 -11.40
N VAL A 38 4.64 15.15 -11.67
CA VAL A 38 5.50 14.21 -10.92
C VAL A 38 5.65 14.67 -9.47
N GLU A 39 5.86 15.97 -9.25
CA GLU A 39 5.94 16.55 -7.89
C GLU A 39 4.62 16.37 -7.12
N GLU A 40 3.47 16.56 -7.78
CA GLU A 40 2.15 16.29 -7.22
C GLU A 40 1.95 14.81 -6.84
N ASP A 41 2.41 13.88 -7.69
CA ASP A 41 2.34 12.45 -7.38
C ASP A 41 3.24 12.09 -6.19
N ILE A 42 4.44 12.67 -6.09
CA ILE A 42 5.33 12.48 -4.93
C ILE A 42 4.64 12.97 -3.65
N ALA A 43 4.04 14.15 -3.67
CA ALA A 43 3.30 14.66 -2.51
C ALA A 43 2.08 13.79 -2.17
N ARG A 44 1.35 13.31 -3.18
CA ARG A 44 0.22 12.39 -2.99
C ARG A 44 0.68 11.05 -2.38
N PHE A 45 1.85 10.56 -2.78
CA PHE A 45 2.45 9.37 -2.20
C PHE A 45 2.71 9.56 -0.70
N GLU A 46 3.37 10.65 -0.31
CA GLU A 46 3.71 10.95 1.09
C GLU A 46 2.44 11.02 1.96
N ASN A 47 1.38 11.66 1.48
CA ASN A 47 0.12 11.71 2.21
C ASN A 47 -0.52 10.32 2.44
N VAL A 48 -0.46 9.43 1.44
CA VAL A 48 -0.98 8.06 1.59
C VAL A 48 -0.05 7.23 2.50
N GLU A 49 1.26 7.47 2.43
CA GLU A 49 2.27 6.82 3.28
C GLU A 49 2.11 7.19 4.75
N ASP A 50 1.77 8.43 5.08
CA ASP A 50 1.46 8.85 6.45
C ASP A 50 0.26 8.07 7.01
N ILE A 51 -0.81 7.95 6.22
CA ILE A 51 -2.01 7.18 6.60
C ILE A 51 -1.66 5.70 6.76
N LEU A 52 -0.87 5.14 5.83
CA LEU A 52 -0.40 3.77 5.90
C LEU A 52 0.40 3.54 7.19
N THR A 53 1.31 4.45 7.54
CA THR A 53 2.15 4.36 8.73
C THR A 53 1.31 4.36 10.02
N GLU A 54 0.31 5.23 10.10
CA GLU A 54 -0.63 5.24 11.24
C GLU A 54 -1.35 3.90 11.38
N LYS A 55 -1.90 3.37 10.29
CA LYS A 55 -2.60 2.08 10.27
C LYS A 55 -1.66 0.91 10.57
N TRP A 56 -0.44 0.97 10.06
CA TRP A 56 0.57 -0.05 10.25
C TRP A 56 0.97 -0.18 11.71
N ASN A 57 1.20 0.94 12.38
CA ASN A 57 1.57 0.97 13.79
C ASN A 57 0.50 0.36 14.71
N LEU A 58 -0.78 0.45 14.32
CA LEU A 58 -1.87 -0.22 15.04
C LEU A 58 -1.83 -1.75 14.88
N LEU A 59 -1.35 -2.25 13.73
CA LEU A 59 -1.34 -3.67 13.40
C LEU A 59 -0.06 -4.41 13.80
N ILE A 60 1.05 -3.70 14.06
CA ILE A 60 2.28 -4.33 14.56
C ILE A 60 2.02 -5.11 15.86
N ASP A 61 1.21 -4.55 16.77
CA ASP A 61 0.77 -5.25 18.01
C ASP A 61 -0.64 -5.84 17.82
N TYR A 62 -0.78 -6.72 16.82
CA TYR A 62 -2.08 -7.30 16.46
C TYR A 62 -2.70 -8.11 17.60
N THR A 63 -1.91 -8.69 18.51
CA THR A 63 -2.43 -9.48 19.64
C THR A 63 -3.21 -8.59 20.60
N SER A 64 -2.61 -7.47 21.06
CA SER A 64 -3.29 -6.46 21.86
C SER A 64 -4.46 -5.82 21.12
N PHE A 65 -4.34 -5.65 19.80
CA PHE A 65 -5.41 -5.07 18.99
C PHE A 65 -6.62 -6.00 18.91
N ILE A 66 -6.41 -7.31 18.72
CA ILE A 66 -7.47 -8.34 18.74
C ILE A 66 -8.15 -8.37 20.10
N ASP A 67 -7.40 -8.32 21.20
CA ASP A 67 -7.99 -8.32 22.54
C ASP A 67 -8.89 -7.10 22.79
N LYS A 68 -8.55 -5.95 22.20
CA LYS A 68 -9.31 -4.69 22.35
C LYS A 68 -10.48 -4.55 21.37
N LYS A 69 -10.32 -5.00 20.13
CA LYS A 69 -11.23 -4.71 19.00
C LYS A 69 -11.88 -5.96 18.41
N GLY A 70 -11.34 -7.12 18.69
CA GLY A 70 -11.80 -8.39 18.14
C GLY A 70 -11.14 -8.73 16.81
N LEU A 71 -11.17 -10.02 16.51
CA LEU A 71 -10.51 -10.62 15.36
C LEU A 71 -11.00 -10.07 14.01
N LYS A 72 -12.33 -9.96 13.84
CA LYS A 72 -12.93 -9.52 12.58
C LYS A 72 -12.57 -8.08 12.22
N ILE A 73 -12.45 -7.19 13.22
CA ILE A 73 -12.02 -5.80 13.00
C ILE A 73 -10.55 -5.79 12.57
N THR A 74 -9.71 -6.57 13.24
CA THR A 74 -8.28 -6.70 12.90
C THR A 74 -8.08 -7.15 11.46
N GLU A 75 -8.85 -8.13 10.99
CA GLU A 75 -8.82 -8.58 9.58
C GLU A 75 -9.21 -7.47 8.60
N GLY A 76 -10.22 -6.67 8.94
CA GLY A 76 -10.62 -5.52 8.12
C GLY A 76 -9.50 -4.48 7.98
N GLU A 77 -8.78 -4.18 9.06
CA GLU A 77 -7.66 -3.24 9.03
C GLU A 77 -6.49 -3.76 8.18
N PHE A 78 -6.23 -5.08 8.17
CA PHE A 78 -5.24 -5.66 7.24
C PHE A 78 -5.63 -5.47 5.76
N GLU A 79 -6.92 -5.50 5.42
CA GLU A 79 -7.37 -5.19 4.05
C GLU A 79 -7.23 -3.70 3.74
N VAL A 80 -7.52 -2.79 4.70
CA VAL A 80 -7.28 -1.35 4.53
C VAL A 80 -5.80 -1.08 4.24
N VAL A 81 -4.89 -1.68 5.00
CA VAL A 81 -3.44 -1.56 4.78
C VAL A 81 -3.02 -2.07 3.40
N LYS A 82 -3.60 -3.18 2.94
CA LYS A 82 -3.36 -3.72 1.59
C LYS A 82 -3.84 -2.74 0.51
N GLU A 83 -5.01 -2.14 0.67
CA GLU A 83 -5.55 -1.14 -0.27
C GLU A 83 -4.65 0.10 -0.34
N LEU A 84 -4.16 0.59 0.80
CA LEU A 84 -3.24 1.73 0.85
C LEU A 84 -1.91 1.42 0.13
N ILE A 85 -1.35 0.22 0.32
CA ILE A 85 -0.14 -0.20 -0.41
C ILE A 85 -0.40 -0.26 -1.92
N GLN A 86 -1.55 -0.77 -2.35
CA GLN A 86 -1.92 -0.77 -3.77
C GLN A 86 -2.04 0.66 -4.33
N GLN A 87 -2.60 1.59 -3.56
CA GLN A 87 -2.67 3.00 -3.96
C GLN A 87 -1.26 3.61 -4.12
N LEU A 88 -0.35 3.37 -3.18
CA LEU A 88 1.05 3.82 -3.28
C LEU A 88 1.73 3.28 -4.54
N GLN A 89 1.51 2.02 -4.87
CA GLN A 89 2.05 1.41 -6.09
C GLN A 89 1.54 2.07 -7.37
N ILE A 90 0.24 2.37 -7.42
CA ILE A 90 -0.36 3.07 -8.56
C ILE A 90 0.27 4.47 -8.69
N ILE A 91 0.39 5.21 -7.59
CA ILE A 91 0.99 6.55 -7.58
C ILE A 91 2.44 6.51 -8.06
N ALA A 92 3.25 5.59 -7.52
CA ALA A 92 4.65 5.46 -7.92
C ALA A 92 4.77 5.10 -9.41
N ALA A 93 3.92 4.21 -9.93
CA ALA A 93 3.90 3.86 -11.35
C ALA A 93 3.47 5.03 -12.24
N GLU A 94 2.47 5.82 -11.82
CA GLU A 94 2.05 7.04 -12.51
C GLU A 94 3.21 8.05 -12.59
N ALA A 95 3.90 8.29 -11.47
CA ALA A 95 5.05 9.18 -11.41
C ALA A 95 6.21 8.69 -12.29
N ALA A 96 6.51 7.39 -12.29
CA ALA A 96 7.55 6.78 -13.11
C ALA A 96 7.29 6.93 -14.61
N VAL A 97 6.04 6.73 -15.05
CA VAL A 97 5.66 6.91 -16.47
C VAL A 97 5.80 8.37 -16.90
N LYS A 98 5.33 9.31 -16.07
CA LYS A 98 5.44 10.76 -16.34
C LYS A 98 6.90 11.19 -16.39
N LEU A 99 7.72 10.73 -15.45
CA LEU A 99 9.15 11.01 -15.41
C LEU A 99 9.90 10.42 -16.60
N SER A 100 9.60 9.17 -16.99
CA SER A 100 10.18 8.55 -18.19
C SER A 100 9.85 9.35 -19.45
N THR A 101 8.61 9.84 -19.56
CA THR A 101 8.19 10.73 -20.65
C THR A 101 9.01 12.03 -20.63
N LEU A 102 9.16 12.64 -19.45
CA LEU A 102 9.90 13.89 -19.26
C LEU A 102 11.38 13.75 -19.65
N THR A 103 12.03 12.67 -19.22
CA THR A 103 13.42 12.34 -19.58
C THR A 103 13.56 12.09 -21.09
N GLY A 104 12.58 11.45 -21.71
CA GLY A 104 12.52 11.27 -23.17
C GLY A 104 12.44 12.59 -23.94
N LEU A 105 11.67 13.56 -23.44
CA LEU A 105 11.59 14.90 -24.05
C LEU A 105 12.92 15.65 -23.95
N GLN A 106 13.60 15.58 -22.79
CA GLN A 106 14.87 16.27 -22.58
C GLN A 106 15.97 15.72 -23.51
N THR A 107 16.06 14.39 -23.63
CA THR A 107 17.10 13.71 -24.42
C THR A 107 16.82 13.77 -25.94
N GLY A 108 15.57 13.63 -26.35
CA GLY A 108 15.17 13.55 -27.76
C GLY A 108 14.93 14.89 -28.45
N GLN A 109 14.44 15.91 -27.73
CA GLN A 109 14.02 17.19 -28.31
C GLN A 109 14.87 18.39 -27.83
N ARG A 110 15.90 18.15 -27.02
CA ARG A 110 16.75 19.18 -26.40
C ARG A 110 15.94 20.24 -25.65
N ASP A 111 14.87 19.83 -24.98
CA ASP A 111 14.18 20.72 -24.07
C ASP A 111 15.13 21.09 -22.91
N THR A 112 15.52 22.36 -22.84
CA THR A 112 16.44 22.90 -21.83
C THR A 112 15.70 23.53 -20.65
N ASN A 113 14.36 23.49 -20.64
CA ASN A 113 13.57 24.11 -19.58
C ASN A 113 13.69 23.38 -18.24
N ILE A 114 14.07 22.10 -18.27
CA ILE A 114 14.29 21.29 -17.07
C ILE A 114 15.77 20.96 -16.98
N THR A 115 16.36 21.33 -15.85
CA THR A 115 17.79 21.07 -15.62
C THR A 115 18.02 19.58 -15.37
N PRO A 116 19.16 19.02 -15.79
CA PRO A 116 19.51 17.64 -15.48
C PRO A 116 19.42 17.32 -13.99
N THR A 117 19.83 18.26 -13.12
CA THR A 117 19.76 18.11 -11.67
C THR A 117 18.34 17.94 -11.14
N VAL A 118 17.36 18.65 -11.70
CA VAL A 118 15.95 18.48 -11.32
C VAL A 118 15.45 17.09 -11.72
N LEU A 119 15.82 16.61 -12.91
CA LEU A 119 15.45 15.27 -13.36
C LEU A 119 16.09 14.16 -12.52
N GLU A 120 17.37 14.32 -12.18
CA GLU A 120 18.07 13.39 -11.28
C GLU A 120 17.44 13.36 -9.88
N SER A 121 17.04 14.52 -9.35
CA SER A 121 16.30 14.60 -8.08
C SER A 121 14.97 13.85 -8.16
N LEU A 122 14.14 14.15 -9.16
CA LEU A 122 12.84 13.50 -9.35
C LEU A 122 12.99 11.99 -9.57
N GLN A 123 14.02 11.56 -10.32
CA GLN A 123 14.32 10.15 -10.53
C GLN A 123 14.72 9.45 -9.23
N THR A 124 15.52 10.11 -8.40
CA THR A 124 15.90 9.59 -7.09
C THR A 124 14.67 9.42 -6.20
N ASP A 125 13.79 10.43 -6.18
CA ASP A 125 12.57 10.37 -5.39
C ASP A 125 11.62 9.27 -5.86
N VAL A 126 11.32 9.20 -7.16
CA VAL A 126 10.44 8.17 -7.72
C VAL A 126 11.01 6.77 -7.46
N ASN A 127 12.31 6.55 -7.70
CA ASN A 127 12.95 5.26 -7.43
C ASN A 127 12.87 4.87 -5.95
N LEU A 128 13.02 5.85 -5.04
CA LEU A 128 12.87 5.61 -3.61
C LEU A 128 11.45 5.14 -3.28
N ARG A 129 10.42 5.79 -3.83
CA ARG A 129 9.01 5.43 -3.59
C ARG A 129 8.66 4.06 -4.18
N GLU A 130 9.17 3.71 -5.36
CA GLU A 130 9.03 2.36 -5.91
C GLU A 130 9.64 1.29 -4.99
N LYS A 131 10.84 1.58 -4.44
CA LYS A 131 11.50 0.67 -3.49
C LYS A 131 10.69 0.52 -2.19
N LEU A 132 10.16 1.62 -1.66
CA LEU A 132 9.32 1.60 -0.45
C LEU A 132 8.06 0.77 -0.64
N CYS A 133 7.39 0.87 -1.80
CA CYS A 133 6.26 0.01 -2.15
C CYS A 133 6.59 -1.48 -2.07
N GLY A 134 7.78 -1.88 -2.56
CA GLY A 134 8.26 -3.26 -2.44
C GLY A 134 8.42 -3.69 -0.98
N GLN A 135 9.08 -2.85 -0.17
CA GLN A 135 9.27 -3.10 1.26
C GLN A 135 7.95 -3.21 2.03
N TYR A 136 7.00 -2.30 1.79
CA TYR A 136 5.68 -2.37 2.43
C TYR A 136 4.93 -3.65 2.06
N GLN A 137 5.01 -4.08 0.80
CA GLN A 137 4.37 -5.32 0.36
C GLN A 137 5.00 -6.56 1.00
N GLU A 138 6.33 -6.62 1.10
CA GLU A 138 7.07 -7.69 1.77
C GLU A 138 6.71 -7.73 3.26
N ASN A 139 6.84 -6.61 3.97
CA ASN A 139 6.52 -6.51 5.39
C ASN A 139 5.05 -6.89 5.67
N ARG A 140 4.13 -6.56 4.76
CA ARG A 140 2.70 -6.84 4.93
C ARG A 140 2.46 -8.33 4.83
N THR A 141 3.17 -8.98 3.92
CA THR A 141 3.08 -10.41 3.70
C THR A 141 3.59 -11.15 4.94
N GLY A 142 4.76 -10.75 5.47
CA GLY A 142 5.28 -11.30 6.72
C GLY A 142 4.33 -11.10 7.91
N LEU A 143 3.86 -9.87 8.15
CA LEU A 143 2.94 -9.59 9.25
C LEU A 143 1.60 -10.36 9.12
N ARG A 144 1.12 -10.57 7.89
CA ARG A 144 -0.10 -11.35 7.63
C ARG A 144 0.13 -12.84 7.91
N GLU A 145 1.30 -13.37 7.60
CA GLU A 145 1.67 -14.76 7.89
C GLU A 145 1.73 -14.99 9.41
N GLU A 146 2.43 -14.12 10.15
CA GLU A 146 2.49 -14.15 11.62
C GLU A 146 1.09 -14.08 12.26
N PHE A 147 0.22 -13.22 11.73
CA PHE A 147 -1.16 -13.12 12.18
C PHE A 147 -1.96 -14.42 11.91
N MET A 148 -1.75 -15.07 10.77
CA MET A 148 -2.44 -16.32 10.43
C MET A 148 -1.95 -17.49 11.28
N GLU A 149 -0.66 -17.54 11.60
CA GLU A 149 -0.08 -18.50 12.55
C GLU A 149 -0.68 -18.30 13.94
N TYR A 150 -0.68 -17.07 14.45
CA TYR A 150 -1.32 -16.74 15.73
C TYR A 150 -2.79 -17.18 15.79
N LYS A 151 -3.57 -16.95 14.72
CA LYS A 151 -4.96 -17.40 14.65
C LYS A 151 -5.11 -18.92 14.74
N LYS A 152 -4.17 -19.66 14.14
CA LYS A 152 -4.17 -21.11 14.18
C LYS A 152 -3.87 -21.59 15.59
N ASP A 153 -2.81 -21.08 16.21
CA ASP A 153 -2.41 -21.44 17.58
C ASP A 153 -3.53 -21.13 18.57
N ARG A 154 -4.16 -19.97 18.45
CA ARG A 154 -5.26 -19.57 19.32
C ARG A 154 -6.48 -20.47 19.18
N ARG A 155 -6.75 -20.99 17.99
CA ARG A 155 -7.84 -21.94 17.75
C ARG A 155 -7.52 -23.28 18.40
N GLU A 156 -6.31 -23.80 18.18
CA GLU A 156 -5.87 -25.08 18.76
C GLU A 156 -5.89 -25.02 20.29
N GLU A 157 -5.46 -23.90 20.89
CA GLU A 157 -5.52 -23.68 22.34
C GLU A 157 -6.97 -23.73 22.86
N LEU A 158 -7.92 -23.11 22.16
CA LEU A 158 -9.33 -23.12 22.55
C LEU A 158 -9.94 -24.52 22.44
N GLU A 159 -9.67 -25.25 21.35
CA GLU A 159 -10.14 -26.62 21.14
C GLU A 159 -9.55 -27.60 22.17
N GLN A 160 -8.29 -27.39 22.57
CA GLN A 160 -7.65 -28.18 23.62
C GLN A 160 -8.29 -27.92 24.98
N ARG A 161 -8.52 -26.65 25.34
CA ARG A 161 -9.20 -26.28 26.59
C ARG A 161 -10.64 -26.80 26.66
N GLU A 162 -11.34 -26.84 25.53
CA GLU A 162 -12.69 -27.40 25.46
C GLU A 162 -12.66 -28.91 25.70
N ARG A 163 -11.76 -29.64 25.04
CA ARG A 163 -11.54 -31.09 25.29
C ARG A 163 -11.19 -31.39 26.74
N GLU A 164 -10.30 -30.62 27.35
CA GLU A 164 -9.92 -30.78 28.76
C GLU A 164 -11.10 -30.51 29.71
N ARG A 165 -11.98 -29.54 29.39
CA ARG A 165 -13.20 -29.29 30.17
C ARG A 165 -14.20 -30.42 30.03
N GLU A 166 -14.39 -30.96 28.83
CA GLU A 166 -15.28 -32.09 28.57
C GLU A 166 -14.80 -33.35 29.29
N GLU A 167 -13.48 -33.63 29.23
CA GLU A 167 -12.87 -34.77 29.94
C GLU A 167 -13.05 -34.64 31.46
N PHE A 168 -12.82 -33.44 32.02
CA PHE A 168 -13.04 -33.18 33.44
C PHE A 168 -14.51 -33.34 33.85
N ALA A 169 -15.46 -32.89 33.03
CA ALA A 169 -16.88 -33.05 33.29
C ALA A 169 -17.34 -34.52 33.30
N LEU A 170 -16.78 -35.35 32.41
CA LEU A 170 -17.05 -36.80 32.35
C LEU A 170 -16.48 -37.56 33.56
N ASP A 171 -15.31 -37.14 34.05
CA ASP A 171 -14.68 -37.74 35.23
C ASP A 171 -15.43 -37.43 36.55
N ASP A 172 -16.03 -36.25 36.67
CA ASP A 172 -16.83 -35.86 37.84
C ASP A 172 -18.19 -36.61 37.89
N ASP A 173 -18.82 -36.80 36.73
CA ASP A 173 -20.09 -37.51 36.60
C ASP A 173 -19.93 -39.03 36.85
N THR A 174 -18.81 -39.62 36.39
CA THR A 174 -18.47 -41.02 36.68
C THR A 174 -18.07 -41.26 38.15
N ARG A 175 -17.49 -40.27 38.85
CA ARG A 175 -17.26 -40.34 40.30
C ARG A 175 -18.55 -40.18 41.11
N SER A 176 -19.46 -39.31 40.68
CA SER A 176 -20.75 -39.10 41.35
C SER A 176 -21.67 -40.33 41.24
N THR A 177 -21.69 -41.00 40.08
CA THR A 177 -22.47 -42.23 39.88
C THR A 177 -21.91 -43.46 40.60
N LYS A 178 -20.59 -43.55 40.82
CA LYS A 178 -19.97 -44.63 41.62
C LYS A 178 -20.20 -44.52 43.13
N ARG A 179 -20.52 -43.33 43.66
CA ARG A 179 -20.86 -43.13 45.09
C ARG A 179 -22.31 -43.47 45.44
N LEU A 180 -23.16 -43.74 44.46
CA LEU A 180 -24.60 -43.98 44.62
C LEU A 180 -25.01 -45.46 44.47
N LYS A 181 -24.07 -46.40 44.39
CA LYS A 181 -24.39 -47.83 44.47
C LYS A 181 -24.15 -48.34 45.90
N PRO A 182 -25.21 -48.77 46.64
CA PRO A 182 -25.08 -49.45 47.92
C PRO A 182 -24.49 -50.86 47.78
#